data_AF-A0A516PTS6-F1
#
_entry.id   AF-A0A516PTS6-F1
#
_cell.length_a   1.000
_cell.length_b   1.000
_cell.length_c   1.000
_cell.angle_alpha   90.00
_cell.angle_beta   90.00
_cell.angle_gamma   90.00
#
_symmetry.space_group_name_H-M   'P 1'
#
loop_
_entity.id
_entity.type
_entity.pdbx_description
1 polymer ?
#
loop_
_entity_poly.entity_id
_entity_poly.type
_entity_poly.pdbx_seq_one_letter_code
_entity_poly.pdbx_strand_id
1 'polypeptide(L)'
;MGSPLRSTAAEVSPVAPAETEYGDRSAGLPDGVHLARLGRRLAAFAIDVILPYLVLVIGLILLGTDGPNVPSMICGVLVAGWAALSWWLYATRAAGVGMRLLGLQVVGLHDGRPIGWGRALLRGVILLLLCASTIVLIIMAALMLTQRRRQGWHDLAADSVVIEARPLAPPRTKITEPAVAPAAVDHEFVSLIEEPDDHEPGDQHVDDLQQPARPVERTDLIEEVEPEQETRVAAAVQSSGEADPDEPAPLPPNQGWLVVLEDGRQVPINRLVLVGRNPQPRAGEDDVQLIKVVDEARTVSKTHLAINVDARGVSITDRGSTNGTAITDADGGYELLVPEVPRRIHTPGYLISFGKHKIRIARSAR
;
A
#
# COMPACT_ATOMS: atom_id res chain seq x y z
N MET A 1 -54.48 -49.46 -21.69
CA MET A 1 -54.61 -48.16 -20.98
C MET A 1 -53.37 -47.97 -20.13
N GLY A 2 -52.32 -47.37 -20.71
CA GLY A 2 -51.10 -47.02 -19.98
C GLY A 2 -51.25 -45.62 -19.39
N SER A 3 -51.08 -45.49 -18.08
CA SER A 3 -50.92 -44.19 -17.43
C SER A 3 -49.43 -43.82 -17.44
N PRO A 4 -49.05 -42.61 -17.90
CA PRO A 4 -47.66 -42.18 -17.90
C PRO A 4 -47.25 -41.66 -16.52
N LEU A 5 -45.99 -41.93 -16.19
CA LEU A 5 -45.27 -41.49 -15.01
C LEU A 5 -45.25 -39.94 -14.93
N ARG A 6 -45.67 -39.40 -13.78
CA ARG A 6 -45.58 -37.97 -13.47
C ARG A 6 -44.13 -37.66 -13.07
N SER A 7 -43.34 -37.18 -14.04
CA SER A 7 -42.01 -36.61 -13.81
C SER A 7 -42.18 -35.30 -13.03
N THR A 8 -41.76 -35.27 -11.77
CA THR A 8 -41.60 -34.04 -11.00
C THR A 8 -40.31 -33.37 -11.45
N ALA A 9 -40.41 -32.48 -12.43
CA ALA A 9 -39.35 -31.53 -12.73
C ALA A 9 -39.19 -30.60 -11.52
N ALA A 10 -38.04 -30.66 -10.87
CA ALA A 10 -37.64 -29.68 -9.88
C ALA A 10 -37.54 -28.33 -10.58
N GLU A 11 -38.47 -27.44 -10.25
CA GLU A 11 -38.47 -26.04 -10.64
C GLU A 11 -37.23 -25.38 -9.99
N VAL A 12 -36.16 -25.24 -10.76
CA VAL A 12 -34.99 -24.46 -10.37
C VAL A 12 -35.42 -23.00 -10.38
N SER A 13 -35.84 -22.53 -9.21
CA SER A 13 -36.05 -21.11 -8.93
C SER A 13 -34.77 -20.35 -9.31
N PRO A 14 -34.83 -19.27 -10.10
CA PRO A 14 -33.67 -18.45 -10.35
C PRO A 14 -33.23 -17.84 -9.02
N VAL A 15 -32.07 -18.27 -8.53
CA VAL A 15 -31.39 -17.61 -7.41
C VAL A 15 -31.13 -16.19 -7.89
N ALA A 16 -31.91 -15.24 -7.38
CA ALA A 16 -31.65 -13.82 -7.56
C ALA A 16 -30.20 -13.56 -7.16
N PRO A 17 -29.37 -12.93 -8.02
CA PRO A 17 -28.01 -12.62 -7.64
C PRO A 17 -28.07 -11.74 -6.39
N ALA A 18 -27.30 -12.11 -5.37
CA ALA A 18 -27.17 -11.33 -4.16
C ALA A 18 -26.78 -9.88 -4.54
N GLU A 19 -27.72 -8.94 -4.37
CA GLU A 19 -27.56 -7.50 -4.68
C GLU A 19 -26.40 -6.83 -3.93
N THR A 20 -25.67 -7.57 -3.09
CA THR A 20 -24.58 -7.06 -2.26
C THR A 20 -23.24 -6.95 -2.98
N GLU A 21 -23.02 -7.64 -4.11
CA GLU A 21 -21.69 -7.74 -4.71
C GLU A 21 -21.37 -6.66 -5.77
N TYR A 22 -22.40 -6.08 -6.41
CA TYR A 22 -22.20 -5.14 -7.52
C TYR A 22 -22.09 -3.67 -7.06
N GLY A 23 -22.62 -3.32 -5.88
CA GLY A 23 -22.63 -1.94 -5.38
C GLY A 23 -21.24 -1.40 -5.03
N ASP A 24 -20.35 -2.26 -4.53
CA ASP A 24 -19.06 -1.88 -3.93
C ASP A 24 -17.96 -1.61 -4.97
N ARG A 25 -17.93 -2.40 -6.06
CA ARG A 25 -16.97 -2.24 -7.17
C ARG A 25 -17.10 -0.90 -7.86
N SER A 26 -18.32 -0.35 -7.87
CA SER A 26 -18.57 0.97 -8.43
C SER A 26 -17.94 2.09 -7.59
N ALA A 27 -17.76 1.92 -6.29
CA ALA A 27 -17.14 2.96 -5.46
C ALA A 27 -15.63 3.14 -5.72
N GLY A 28 -14.97 2.23 -6.44
CA GLY A 28 -13.52 2.27 -6.67
C GLY A 28 -12.74 2.03 -5.37
N LEU A 29 -13.19 1.03 -4.60
CA LEU A 29 -12.58 0.59 -3.34
C LEU A 29 -11.88 -0.77 -3.51
N PRO A 30 -10.86 -1.06 -2.68
CA PRO A 30 -10.11 -2.33 -2.66
C PRO A 30 -10.98 -3.59 -2.58
N ASP A 31 -10.54 -4.68 -3.20
CA ASP A 31 -11.26 -5.96 -3.09
C ASP A 31 -11.33 -6.46 -1.64
N GLY A 32 -12.57 -6.71 -1.20
CA GLY A 32 -12.97 -7.10 0.15
C GLY A 32 -12.79 -5.99 1.21
N VAL A 33 -12.79 -4.73 0.78
CA VAL A 33 -13.06 -3.58 1.64
C VAL A 33 -14.47 -3.09 1.35
N HIS A 34 -15.35 -3.36 2.31
CA HIS A 34 -16.75 -3.04 2.15
C HIS A 34 -17.09 -1.64 2.64
N LEU A 35 -17.87 -0.89 1.85
CA LEU A 35 -18.50 0.33 2.31
C LEU A 35 -19.39 0.05 3.52
N ALA A 36 -19.18 0.82 4.58
CA ALA A 36 -20.02 0.73 5.76
C ALA A 36 -21.46 1.11 5.40
N ARG A 37 -22.41 0.20 5.69
CA ARG A 37 -23.84 0.47 5.53
C ARG A 37 -24.24 1.73 6.32
N LEU A 38 -25.13 2.55 5.74
CA LEU A 38 -25.54 3.83 6.34
C LEU A 38 -26.04 3.66 7.79
N GLY A 39 -26.81 2.60 8.07
CA GLY A 39 -27.30 2.30 9.42
C GLY A 39 -26.19 2.06 10.45
N ARG A 40 -25.10 1.37 10.08
CA ARG A 40 -23.95 1.16 10.98
C ARG A 40 -23.21 2.46 11.26
N ARG A 41 -23.11 3.35 10.26
CA ARG A 41 -22.51 4.68 10.41
C ARG A 41 -23.34 5.59 11.31
N LEU A 42 -24.67 5.56 11.16
CA LEU A 42 -25.60 6.30 12.03
C LEU A 42 -25.55 5.77 13.47
N ALA A 43 -25.49 4.45 13.66
CA ALA A 43 -25.34 3.85 14.99
C ALA A 43 -24.01 4.23 15.65
N ALA A 44 -22.90 4.21 14.91
CA ALA A 44 -21.60 4.67 15.42
C ALA A 44 -21.66 6.14 15.84
N PHE A 45 -22.23 6.99 14.97
CA PHE A 45 -22.44 8.41 15.24
C PHE A 45 -23.32 8.65 16.48
N ALA A 46 -24.40 7.89 16.65
CA ALA A 46 -25.26 7.98 17.81
C ALA A 46 -24.49 7.67 19.11
N ILE A 47 -23.64 6.65 19.12
CA ILE A 47 -22.80 6.34 20.29
C ILE A 47 -21.83 7.49 20.59
N ASP A 48 -21.17 8.02 19.55
CA ASP A 48 -20.16 9.08 19.69
C ASP A 48 -20.77 10.42 20.15
N VAL A 49 -22.07 10.66 19.91
CA VAL A 49 -22.75 11.94 20.21
C VAL A 49 -23.69 11.88 21.40
N ILE A 50 -24.47 10.80 21.59
CA ILE A 50 -25.48 10.72 22.66
C ILE A 50 -24.84 10.83 24.04
N LEU A 51 -23.73 10.12 24.27
CA LEU A 51 -23.08 10.13 25.57
C LEU A 51 -22.58 11.53 26.00
N PRO A 52 -21.75 12.25 25.22
CA PRO A 52 -21.35 13.60 25.58
C PRO A 52 -22.53 14.58 25.60
N TYR A 53 -23.56 14.38 24.76
CA TYR A 53 -24.76 15.20 24.79
C TYR A 53 -25.55 15.06 26.10
N LEU A 54 -25.74 13.84 26.60
CA LEU A 54 -26.40 13.61 27.89
C LEU A 54 -25.61 14.26 29.04
N VAL A 55 -24.29 14.12 29.06
CA VAL A 55 -23.42 14.78 30.05
C VAL A 55 -23.53 16.30 29.96
N LEU A 56 -23.58 16.86 28.75
CA LEU A 56 -23.79 18.29 28.53
C LEU A 56 -25.15 18.76 29.06
N VAL A 57 -26.23 18.03 28.77
CA VAL A 57 -27.58 18.36 29.26
C VAL A 57 -27.64 18.31 30.79
N ILE A 58 -27.04 17.29 31.41
CA ILE A 58 -26.93 17.22 32.88
C ILE A 58 -26.16 18.43 33.41
N GLY A 59 -25.03 18.78 32.80
CA GLY A 59 -24.26 19.97 33.17
C GLY A 59 -25.06 21.27 33.07
N LEU A 60 -25.92 21.39 32.04
CA LEU A 60 -26.82 22.54 31.86
C LEU A 60 -27.95 22.57 32.90
N ILE A 61 -28.52 21.42 33.26
CA ILE A 61 -29.56 21.32 34.31
C ILE A 61 -28.98 21.68 35.68
N LEU A 62 -27.73 21.28 35.94
CA LEU A 62 -27.01 21.58 37.18
C LEU A 62 -26.44 23.00 37.24
N LEU A 63 -26.71 23.83 36.22
CA LEU A 63 -26.26 25.22 36.19
C LEU A 63 -27.17 26.06 37.11
N GLY A 64 -26.67 26.36 38.31
CA GLY A 64 -27.30 27.30 39.23
C GLY A 64 -27.01 28.76 38.85
N THR A 65 -27.89 29.66 39.29
CA THR A 65 -27.72 31.12 39.14
C THR A 65 -26.84 31.73 40.22
N ASP A 66 -26.70 31.07 41.37
CA ASP A 66 -25.98 31.57 42.55
C ASP A 66 -24.83 30.63 42.96
N GLY A 67 -23.61 31.17 43.04
CA GLY A 67 -22.42 30.44 43.48
C GLY A 67 -21.68 29.62 42.40
N PRO A 68 -20.58 28.95 42.76
CA PRO A 68 -19.76 28.18 41.81
C PRO A 68 -20.42 26.84 41.44
N ASN A 69 -20.73 26.68 40.15
CA ASN A 69 -21.36 25.49 39.58
C ASN A 69 -20.38 24.33 39.34
N VAL A 70 -19.69 23.87 40.39
CA VAL A 70 -18.65 22.82 40.30
C VAL A 70 -19.13 21.56 39.54
N PRO A 71 -20.34 21.03 39.76
CA PRO A 71 -20.83 19.87 38.99
C PRO A 71 -20.99 20.15 37.49
N SER A 72 -21.50 21.33 37.13
CA SER A 72 -21.61 21.76 35.72
C SER A 72 -20.23 21.89 35.06
N MET A 73 -19.25 22.43 35.79
CA MET A 73 -17.86 22.51 35.33
C MET A 73 -17.25 21.12 35.08
N ILE A 74 -17.51 20.15 35.97
CA ILE A 74 -17.05 18.76 35.79
C ILE A 74 -17.66 18.18 34.50
N CYS A 75 -18.97 18.34 34.27
CA CYS A 75 -19.62 17.93 33.03
C CYS A 75 -18.95 18.57 31.80
N GLY A 76 -18.65 19.87 31.86
CA GLY A 76 -17.94 20.59 30.79
C GLY A 76 -16.55 20.01 30.50
N VAL A 77 -15.77 19.72 31.54
CA VAL A 77 -14.43 19.09 31.42
C VAL A 77 -14.54 17.68 30.81
N LEU A 78 -15.54 16.89 31.22
CA LEU A 78 -15.77 15.56 30.67
C LEU A 78 -16.13 15.61 29.17
N VAL A 79 -16.99 16.54 28.76
CA VAL A 79 -17.36 16.74 27.35
C VAL A 79 -16.16 17.21 26.54
N ALA A 80 -15.37 18.15 27.05
CA ALA A 80 -14.14 18.61 26.38
C ALA A 80 -13.10 17.48 26.26
N GLY A 81 -12.93 16.68 27.32
CA GLY A 81 -12.05 15.51 27.32
C GLY A 81 -12.50 14.45 26.31
N TRP A 82 -13.80 14.18 26.22
CA TRP A 82 -14.35 13.27 25.21
C TRP A 82 -14.12 13.78 23.78
N ALA A 83 -14.31 15.08 23.53
CA ALA A 83 -14.06 15.69 22.23
C ALA A 83 -12.57 15.59 21.85
N ALA A 84 -11.66 15.88 22.79
CA ALA A 84 -10.22 15.75 22.58
C ALA A 84 -9.80 14.30 22.32
N LEU A 85 -10.31 13.34 23.10
CA LEU A 85 -10.08 11.91 22.91
C LEU A 85 -10.57 11.46 21.53
N SER A 86 -11.80 11.83 21.16
CA SER A 86 -12.39 11.49 19.87
C SER A 86 -11.57 12.06 18.71
N TRP A 87 -11.16 13.33 18.82
CA TRP A 87 -10.30 13.96 17.81
C TRP A 87 -8.97 13.23 17.66
N TRP A 88 -8.29 12.92 18.77
CA TRP A 88 -7.04 12.14 18.75
C TRP A 88 -7.22 10.74 18.13
N LEU A 89 -8.31 10.05 18.46
CA LEU A 89 -8.62 8.72 17.93
C LEU A 89 -8.86 8.76 16.41
N TYR A 90 -9.63 9.72 15.90
CA TYR A 90 -9.81 9.87 14.46
C TYR A 90 -8.50 10.24 13.74
N ALA A 91 -7.70 11.12 14.34
CA ALA A 91 -6.45 11.57 13.76
C ALA A 91 -5.40 10.44 13.66
N THR A 92 -5.33 9.55 14.65
CA THR A 92 -4.23 8.58 14.79
C THR A 92 -4.63 7.12 14.62
N ARG A 93 -5.90 6.77 14.91
CA ARG A 93 -6.40 5.38 14.92
C ARG A 93 -7.47 5.12 13.86
N ALA A 94 -7.76 6.10 12.99
CA ALA A 94 -8.78 6.01 11.95
C ALA A 94 -10.21 5.72 12.46
N ALA A 95 -10.49 5.69 13.75
CA ALA A 95 -11.82 5.32 14.24
C ALA A 95 -12.14 5.94 15.60
N GLY A 96 -13.31 6.57 15.72
CA GLY A 96 -13.90 7.01 16.98
C GLY A 96 -14.41 5.83 17.82
N VAL A 97 -14.93 6.10 19.02
CA VAL A 97 -15.30 5.05 19.98
C VAL A 97 -16.44 4.18 19.43
N GLY A 98 -17.52 4.79 18.96
CA GLY A 98 -18.67 4.11 18.36
C GLY A 98 -18.31 3.34 17.09
N MET A 99 -17.45 3.93 16.25
CA MET A 99 -16.93 3.25 15.06
C MET A 99 -16.13 1.99 15.41
N ARG A 100 -15.28 2.04 16.45
CA ARG A 100 -14.51 0.87 16.90
C ARG A 100 -15.40 -0.24 17.44
N LEU A 101 -16.44 0.10 18.21
CA LEU A 101 -17.41 -0.87 18.72
C LEU A 101 -18.17 -1.58 17.58
N LEU A 102 -18.42 -0.87 16.48
CA LEU A 102 -19.13 -1.40 15.33
C LEU A 102 -18.20 -1.93 14.24
N GLY A 103 -16.90 -2.04 14.47
CA GLY A 103 -15.93 -2.53 13.49
C GLY A 103 -15.90 -1.68 12.22
N LEU A 104 -15.85 -0.35 12.37
CA LEU A 104 -15.78 0.62 11.28
C LEU A 104 -14.51 1.48 11.42
N GLN A 105 -14.02 1.97 10.29
CA GLN A 105 -12.89 2.89 10.25
C GLN A 105 -13.07 3.95 9.15
N VAL A 106 -12.52 5.13 9.41
CA VAL A 106 -12.46 6.31 8.55
C VAL A 106 -11.02 6.47 8.08
N VAL A 107 -10.82 6.22 6.79
CA VAL A 107 -9.51 6.27 6.17
C VAL A 107 -9.46 7.37 5.11
N GLY A 108 -8.26 7.88 4.82
CA GLY A 108 -8.06 8.78 3.70
C GLY A 108 -8.29 8.05 2.36
N LEU A 109 -8.87 8.76 1.41
CA LEU A 109 -9.28 8.22 0.11
C LEU A 109 -8.11 7.72 -0.75
N HIS A 110 -6.93 8.29 -0.57
CA HIS A 110 -5.77 8.03 -1.42
C HIS A 110 -4.82 7.01 -0.79
N ASP A 111 -4.70 7.05 0.53
CA ASP A 111 -3.68 6.36 1.31
C ASP A 111 -4.20 5.24 2.20
N GLY A 112 -5.51 5.15 2.45
CA GLY A 112 -6.09 4.15 3.35
C GLY A 112 -5.61 4.28 4.80
N ARG A 113 -4.91 5.37 5.15
CA ARG A 113 -4.35 5.66 6.47
C ARG A 113 -5.30 6.53 7.30
N PRO A 114 -5.07 6.65 8.63
CA PRO A 114 -5.76 7.67 9.42
C PRO A 114 -5.59 9.04 8.79
N ILE A 115 -6.68 9.81 8.75
CA ILE A 115 -6.77 11.10 8.04
C ILE A 115 -5.83 12.19 8.59
N GLY A 116 -5.23 11.98 9.76
CA GLY A 116 -4.34 12.94 10.42
C GLY A 116 -5.09 14.08 11.11
N TRP A 117 -4.34 14.88 11.87
CA TRP A 117 -4.87 15.87 12.81
C TRP A 117 -5.74 16.96 12.18
N GLY A 118 -5.24 17.62 11.12
CA GLY A 118 -5.93 18.74 10.49
C GLY A 118 -7.23 18.33 9.81
N ARG A 119 -7.20 17.24 9.03
CA ARG A 119 -8.39 16.71 8.35
C ARG A 119 -9.41 16.15 9.36
N ALA A 120 -8.95 15.52 10.45
CA ALA A 120 -9.83 15.10 11.53
C ALA A 120 -10.52 16.28 12.22
N LEU A 121 -9.79 17.38 12.46
CA LEU A 121 -10.36 18.60 13.04
C LEU A 121 -11.41 19.22 12.11
N LEU A 122 -11.06 19.40 10.83
CA LEU A 122 -11.96 19.93 9.81
C LEU A 122 -13.24 19.09 9.70
N ARG A 123 -13.10 17.76 9.62
CA ARG A 123 -14.21 16.81 9.62
C ARG A 123 -15.09 16.98 10.85
N GLY A 124 -14.48 17.11 12.03
CA GLY A 124 -15.18 17.30 13.31
C GLY A 124 -15.95 18.61 13.38
N VAL A 125 -15.36 19.73 12.96
CA VAL A 125 -16.00 21.05 12.94
C VAL A 125 -17.18 21.07 11.97
N ILE A 126 -17.00 20.56 10.74
CA ILE A 126 -18.10 20.47 9.77
C ILE A 126 -19.22 19.60 10.32
N LEU A 127 -18.90 18.43 10.89
CA LEU A 127 -19.91 17.56 11.48
C LEU A 127 -20.65 18.24 12.64
N LEU A 128 -19.94 18.94 13.53
CA LEU A 128 -20.53 19.70 14.63
C LEU A 128 -21.52 20.76 14.11
N LEU A 129 -21.14 21.52 13.07
CA LEU A 129 -22.01 22.51 12.45
C LEU A 129 -23.25 21.88 11.80
N LEU A 130 -23.09 20.73 11.12
CA LEU A 130 -24.21 19.99 10.53
C LEU A 130 -25.16 19.45 11.61
N CYS A 131 -24.64 19.09 12.79
CA CYS A 131 -25.45 18.64 13.92
C CYS A 131 -26.33 19.73 14.53
N ALA A 132 -26.06 21.01 14.25
CA ALA A 132 -26.90 22.11 14.73
C ALA A 132 -28.33 22.08 14.16
N SER A 133 -28.58 21.33 13.07
CA SER A 133 -29.90 21.20 12.46
C SER A 133 -30.21 19.76 12.05
N THR A 134 -31.27 19.20 12.64
CA THR A 134 -31.79 17.87 12.28
C THR A 134 -32.20 17.78 10.81
N ILE A 135 -32.76 18.87 10.23
CA ILE A 135 -33.14 18.92 8.82
C ILE A 135 -31.90 18.76 7.93
N VAL A 136 -30.79 19.44 8.28
CA VAL A 136 -29.53 19.35 7.54
C VAL A 136 -28.95 17.93 7.62
N LEU A 137 -29.02 17.27 8.78
CA LEU A 137 -28.60 15.87 8.92
C LEU A 137 -29.44 14.91 8.05
N ILE A 138 -30.76 15.13 7.97
CA ILE A 138 -31.65 14.33 7.11
C ILE A 138 -31.30 14.54 5.64
N ILE A 139 -31.11 15.79 5.20
CA ILE A 139 -30.69 16.10 3.82
C ILE A 139 -29.36 15.43 3.51
N MET A 140 -28.37 15.55 4.40
CA MET A 140 -27.08 14.90 4.23
C MET A 140 -27.23 13.38 4.11
N ALA A 141 -27.99 12.74 5.00
CA ALA A 141 -28.22 11.30 4.96
C ALA A 141 -28.93 10.85 3.66
N ALA A 142 -29.88 11.63 3.16
CA ALA A 142 -30.54 11.38 1.88
C ALA A 142 -29.57 11.50 0.70
N LEU A 143 -28.73 12.55 0.67
CA LEU A 143 -27.71 12.73 -0.38
C LEU A 143 -26.62 11.65 -0.32
N MET A 144 -26.31 11.11 0.86
CA MET A 144 -25.40 9.98 0.98
C MET A 144 -25.92 8.70 0.29
N LEU A 145 -27.24 8.57 0.09
CA LEU A 145 -27.80 7.44 -0.65
C LEU A 145 -27.62 7.58 -2.16
N THR A 146 -27.49 8.80 -2.68
CA THR A 146 -27.30 9.05 -4.11
C THR A 146 -25.83 9.05 -4.52
N GLN A 147 -24.91 9.25 -3.57
CA GLN A 147 -23.48 9.24 -3.84
C GLN A 147 -22.89 7.83 -3.91
N ARG A 148 -22.05 7.59 -4.93
CA ARG A 148 -21.38 6.30 -5.19
C ARG A 148 -20.58 5.76 -4.00
N ARG A 149 -19.92 6.65 -3.24
CA ARG A 149 -19.09 6.33 -2.06
C ARG A 149 -19.79 6.60 -0.73
N ARG A 150 -21.08 6.97 -0.77
CA ARG A 150 -21.90 7.33 0.39
C ARG A 150 -21.24 8.37 1.33
N GLN A 151 -20.53 9.36 0.82
CA GLN A 151 -19.79 10.32 1.65
C GLN A 151 -20.70 11.45 2.16
N GLY A 152 -20.55 11.84 3.43
CA GLY A 152 -21.15 13.08 3.91
C GLY A 152 -20.30 14.29 3.48
N TRP A 153 -20.84 15.51 3.57
CA TRP A 153 -20.04 16.71 3.30
C TRP A 153 -18.81 16.84 4.21
N HIS A 154 -18.91 16.34 5.44
CA HIS A 154 -17.79 16.25 6.38
C HIS A 154 -16.69 15.27 5.91
N ASP A 155 -17.07 14.17 5.27
CA ASP A 155 -16.11 13.21 4.73
C ASP A 155 -15.47 13.72 3.44
N LEU A 156 -16.26 14.38 2.59
CA LEU A 156 -15.82 14.98 1.34
C LEU A 156 -14.81 16.11 1.59
N ALA A 157 -15.11 17.02 2.51
CA ALA A 157 -14.20 18.10 2.89
C ALA A 157 -12.89 17.59 3.50
N ALA A 158 -12.92 16.39 4.09
CA ALA A 158 -11.75 15.75 4.68
C ALA A 158 -11.13 14.69 3.76
N ASP A 159 -11.52 14.56 2.49
CA ASP A 159 -11.08 13.52 1.54
C ASP A 159 -11.06 12.10 2.14
N SER A 160 -12.08 11.75 2.92
CA SER A 160 -12.12 10.52 3.72
C SER A 160 -13.28 9.60 3.33
N VAL A 161 -13.14 8.32 3.59
CA VAL A 161 -14.16 7.31 3.32
C VAL A 161 -14.31 6.39 4.53
N VAL A 162 -15.56 6.00 4.82
CA VAL A 162 -15.87 5.09 5.92
C VAL A 162 -16.03 3.69 5.37
N ILE A 163 -15.19 2.78 5.85
CA ILE A 163 -15.14 1.39 5.44
C ILE A 163 -15.40 0.49 6.65
N GLU A 164 -15.89 -0.71 6.40
CA GLU A 164 -15.91 -1.77 7.40
C GLU A 164 -14.46 -2.13 7.74
N ALA A 165 -14.14 -2.16 9.03
CA ALA A 165 -12.79 -2.42 9.49
C ALA A 165 -12.41 -3.84 9.12
N ARG A 166 -11.36 -3.98 8.30
CA ARG A 166 -10.69 -5.27 8.11
C ARG A 166 -9.89 -5.55 9.38
N PRO A 167 -9.94 -6.76 9.95
CA PRO A 167 -8.97 -7.16 10.94
C PRO A 167 -7.59 -6.96 10.31
N LEU A 168 -6.76 -6.09 10.91
CA LEU A 168 -5.34 -6.05 10.58
C LEU A 168 -4.85 -7.50 10.71
N ALA A 169 -4.27 -8.04 9.63
CA ALA A 169 -3.55 -9.31 9.74
C ALA A 169 -2.63 -9.20 10.96
N PRO A 170 -2.60 -10.21 11.86
CA PRO A 170 -1.85 -10.11 13.10
C PRO A 170 -0.42 -9.67 12.78
N PRO A 171 0.19 -8.81 13.63
CA PRO A 171 1.57 -8.40 13.44
C PRO A 171 2.39 -9.65 13.20
N ARG A 172 3.15 -9.69 12.11
CA ARG A 172 4.07 -10.79 11.81
C ARG A 172 4.87 -11.02 13.08
N THR A 173 4.56 -12.09 13.83
CA THR A 173 5.51 -12.63 14.80
C THR A 173 6.77 -12.76 13.97
N LYS A 174 7.82 -12.03 14.34
CA LYS A 174 9.12 -12.25 13.73
C LYS A 174 9.36 -13.74 13.89
N ILE A 175 9.18 -14.49 12.80
CA ILE A 175 9.73 -15.82 12.73
C ILE A 175 11.20 -15.49 12.82
N THR A 176 11.74 -15.64 14.03
CA THR A 176 13.17 -15.80 14.20
C THR A 176 13.44 -17.03 13.36
N GLU A 177 13.95 -16.77 12.16
CA GLU A 177 14.47 -17.79 11.28
C GLU A 177 15.32 -18.68 12.19
N PRO A 178 15.01 -19.98 12.35
CA PRO A 178 15.80 -20.83 13.21
C PRO A 178 17.23 -20.70 12.71
N ALA A 179 18.11 -20.20 13.58
CA ALA A 179 19.51 -20.04 13.26
C ALA A 179 20.01 -21.40 12.77
N VAL A 180 20.21 -21.51 11.46
CA VAL A 180 20.98 -22.62 10.90
C VAL A 180 22.37 -22.41 11.46
N ALA A 181 22.72 -23.21 12.46
CA ALA A 181 24.05 -23.24 13.02
C ALA A 181 25.05 -23.42 11.86
N PRO A 182 26.08 -22.57 11.74
CA PRO A 182 27.12 -22.83 10.78
C PRO A 182 27.75 -24.17 11.15
N ALA A 183 27.80 -25.09 10.19
CA ALA A 183 28.55 -26.33 10.32
C ALA A 183 29.98 -25.98 10.77
N ALA A 184 30.42 -26.63 11.84
CA ALA A 184 31.80 -26.55 12.31
C ALA A 184 32.73 -26.93 11.15
N VAL A 185 33.57 -25.99 10.74
CA VAL A 185 34.78 -26.27 9.98
C VAL A 185 35.90 -26.28 10.99
N ASP A 186 36.49 -27.46 11.17
CA ASP A 186 37.58 -27.69 12.10
C ASP A 186 38.84 -26.95 11.58
N HIS A 187 39.15 -25.81 12.18
CA HIS A 187 40.45 -25.16 12.02
C HIS A 187 41.35 -25.54 13.20
N GLU A 188 42.05 -26.66 13.04
CA GLU A 188 43.21 -27.00 13.86
C GLU A 188 44.45 -26.31 13.25
N PHE A 189 45.27 -25.68 14.09
CA PHE A 189 46.54 -24.97 13.81
C PHE A 189 46.38 -23.61 13.09
N VAL A 190 46.83 -22.46 13.60
CA VAL A 190 48.13 -22.15 14.23
C VAL A 190 47.97 -20.98 15.21
N SER A 191 48.43 -21.17 16.45
CA SER A 191 48.74 -20.10 17.40
C SER A 191 50.23 -19.77 17.33
N LEU A 192 50.59 -18.51 17.07
CA LEU A 192 51.80 -17.84 17.59
C LEU A 192 51.82 -16.39 17.09
N ILE A 193 51.35 -15.47 17.93
CA ILE A 193 51.75 -14.05 17.90
C ILE A 193 52.17 -13.74 19.33
N GLU A 194 53.48 -13.65 19.56
CA GLU A 194 54.06 -12.89 20.67
C GLU A 194 54.43 -11.51 20.13
N GLU A 195 53.95 -10.46 20.81
CA GLU A 195 54.39 -9.08 20.65
C GLU A 195 55.84 -8.91 21.11
N PRO A 196 56.54 -7.89 20.58
CA PRO A 196 57.21 -7.01 21.53
C PRO A 196 57.08 -5.52 21.20
N ASP A 197 56.96 -4.73 22.26
CA ASP A 197 57.01 -3.27 22.29
C ASP A 197 58.46 -2.71 22.25
N ASP A 198 58.52 -1.46 21.77
CA ASP A 198 59.47 -0.38 22.07
C ASP A 198 60.93 -0.43 21.56
N HIS A 199 61.27 0.42 20.57
CA HIS A 199 62.29 1.50 20.59
C HIS A 199 62.77 1.90 19.16
N GLU A 200 62.65 3.19 18.80
CA GLU A 200 63.54 3.90 17.86
C GLU A 200 64.84 4.33 18.60
N PRO A 201 65.92 4.88 17.98
CA PRO A 201 66.13 5.35 16.59
C PRO A 201 67.50 4.96 15.95
N GLY A 202 67.76 5.33 14.67
CA GLY A 202 69.14 5.55 14.19
C GLY A 202 69.47 5.24 12.71
N ASP A 203 69.54 6.31 11.91
CA ASP A 203 70.63 6.71 10.98
C ASP A 203 71.32 5.74 9.96
N GLN A 204 71.51 6.31 8.75
CA GLN A 204 72.51 6.04 7.67
C GLN A 204 72.09 5.08 6.53
N HIS A 205 71.93 5.59 5.28
CA HIS A 205 72.94 5.67 4.18
C HIS A 205 73.11 4.27 3.52
N VAL A 206 73.08 4.00 2.20
CA VAL A 206 73.22 4.71 0.92
C VAL A 206 72.78 3.73 -0.19
N ASP A 207 72.50 4.26 -1.39
CA ASP A 207 72.74 3.70 -2.73
C ASP A 207 72.25 2.29 -3.08
N ASP A 208 71.95 1.93 -4.32
CA ASP A 208 71.59 2.54 -5.61
C ASP A 208 71.30 1.28 -6.48
N LEU A 209 71.06 1.46 -7.78
CA LEU A 209 71.09 0.42 -8.82
C LEU A 209 69.74 -0.20 -9.26
N GLN A 210 69.31 0.35 -10.40
CA GLN A 210 69.01 -0.38 -11.65
C GLN A 210 67.59 -0.96 -11.88
N GLN A 211 66.88 -0.27 -12.79
CA GLN A 211 66.02 -0.86 -13.84
C GLN A 211 66.88 -1.70 -14.82
N PRO A 212 66.39 -2.56 -15.77
CA PRO A 212 65.04 -2.62 -16.35
C PRO A 212 64.51 -4.01 -16.88
N ALA A 213 63.31 -3.96 -17.47
CA ALA A 213 62.85 -4.60 -18.73
C ALA A 213 62.51 -6.12 -18.90
N ARG A 214 61.20 -6.34 -19.17
CA ARG A 214 60.55 -7.05 -20.32
C ARG A 214 60.69 -8.61 -20.44
N PRO A 215 60.07 -9.27 -21.47
CA PRO A 215 58.66 -9.68 -21.62
C PRO A 215 58.58 -11.17 -22.09
N VAL A 216 57.54 -11.59 -22.86
CA VAL A 216 57.38 -12.77 -23.78
C VAL A 216 56.10 -13.55 -23.41
N GLU A 217 54.99 -13.40 -24.15
CA GLU A 217 54.55 -14.16 -25.36
C GLU A 217 54.22 -15.64 -25.10
N ARG A 218 53.37 -16.36 -25.83
CA ARG A 218 52.17 -16.16 -26.68
C ARG A 218 51.86 -17.57 -27.22
N THR A 219 50.58 -17.85 -27.45
CA THR A 219 50.02 -18.77 -28.45
C THR A 219 49.97 -20.28 -28.17
N ASP A 220 48.79 -20.83 -28.51
CA ASP A 220 48.50 -22.05 -29.29
C ASP A 220 47.43 -22.92 -28.60
N LEU A 221 46.39 -23.50 -29.21
CA LEU A 221 45.66 -23.44 -30.48
C LEU A 221 44.72 -24.69 -30.45
N ILE A 222 43.50 -24.61 -31.04
CA ILE A 222 42.65 -25.74 -31.54
C ILE A 222 41.87 -26.49 -30.40
N GLU A 223 40.58 -26.87 -30.49
CA GLU A 223 39.86 -27.58 -31.55
C GLU A 223 38.32 -27.43 -31.45
N GLU A 224 37.68 -27.45 -32.62
CA GLU A 224 36.26 -27.33 -32.94
C GLU A 224 35.74 -28.70 -33.40
N VAL A 225 34.66 -29.24 -32.82
CA VAL A 225 33.87 -30.33 -33.45
C VAL A 225 32.40 -30.27 -33.00
N GLU A 226 31.53 -29.88 -33.93
CA GLU A 226 30.14 -30.31 -34.03
C GLU A 226 30.08 -31.51 -35.00
N PRO A 227 29.10 -32.43 -34.87
CA PRO A 227 28.17 -32.54 -35.99
C PRO A 227 26.72 -32.84 -35.60
N GLU A 228 25.83 -32.36 -36.45
CA GLU A 228 24.39 -32.60 -36.48
C GLU A 228 24.00 -33.98 -37.04
N GLN A 229 22.71 -34.27 -36.87
CA GLN A 229 21.79 -35.05 -37.74
C GLN A 229 21.32 -36.47 -37.34
N GLU A 230 20.12 -36.46 -36.76
CA GLU A 230 18.88 -37.00 -37.36
C GLU A 230 18.58 -38.51 -37.25
N THR A 231 17.40 -38.82 -36.67
CA THR A 231 16.32 -39.64 -37.30
C THR A 231 15.66 -40.71 -36.40
N ARG A 232 14.34 -40.49 -36.17
CA ARG A 232 13.20 -41.41 -35.83
C ARG A 232 12.99 -41.83 -34.36
N VAL A 233 11.77 -41.91 -33.79
CA VAL A 233 10.37 -41.71 -34.26
C VAL A 233 9.45 -41.72 -33.02
N ALA A 234 8.43 -40.85 -33.02
CA ALA A 234 7.07 -40.91 -32.43
C ALA A 234 6.85 -41.43 -30.98
N ALA A 235 5.95 -40.89 -30.15
CA ALA A 235 4.62 -40.39 -30.48
C ALA A 235 4.00 -39.50 -29.35
N ALA A 236 3.42 -38.39 -29.80
CA ALA A 236 2.12 -37.79 -29.44
C ALA A 236 1.67 -37.68 -27.96
N VAL A 237 1.43 -36.43 -27.51
CA VAL A 237 0.06 -35.86 -27.42
C VAL A 237 0.09 -34.39 -27.84
N GLN A 238 -0.74 -34.06 -28.82
CA GLN A 238 -0.95 -32.76 -29.43
C GLN A 238 -1.85 -31.87 -28.55
N SER A 239 -1.48 -30.60 -28.43
CA SER A 239 -2.43 -29.48 -28.41
C SER A 239 -1.76 -28.30 -29.08
N SER A 240 -1.59 -28.41 -30.39
CA SER A 240 -1.32 -27.27 -31.25
C SER A 240 -2.66 -26.65 -31.58
N GLY A 241 -3.01 -25.58 -30.87
CA GLY A 241 -3.88 -24.56 -31.45
C GLY A 241 -3.07 -23.87 -32.55
N GLU A 242 -3.62 -23.85 -33.75
CA GLU A 242 -3.09 -23.12 -34.89
C GLU A 242 -2.84 -21.66 -34.46
N ALA A 243 -1.57 -21.29 -34.28
CA ALA A 243 -1.18 -19.91 -34.04
C ALA A 243 -1.10 -19.21 -35.40
N ASP A 244 -1.85 -18.12 -35.53
CA ASP A 244 -1.84 -17.23 -36.68
C ASP A 244 -0.39 -16.72 -36.91
N PRO A 245 0.24 -16.97 -38.07
CA PRO A 245 1.63 -16.57 -38.33
C PRO A 245 1.86 -15.05 -38.35
N ASP A 246 0.79 -14.24 -38.32
CA ASP A 246 0.85 -12.78 -38.21
C ASP A 246 0.63 -12.25 -36.78
N GLU A 247 0.43 -13.11 -35.76
CA GLU A 247 0.29 -12.67 -34.37
C GLU A 247 1.68 -12.57 -33.69
N PRO A 248 2.16 -11.35 -33.34
CA PRO A 248 3.48 -11.19 -32.74
C PRO A 248 3.53 -11.80 -31.34
N ALA A 249 4.56 -12.64 -31.11
CA ALA A 249 4.79 -13.29 -29.82
C ALA A 249 4.80 -12.28 -28.64
N PRO A 250 4.18 -12.61 -27.49
CA PRO A 250 4.10 -11.74 -26.33
C PRO A 250 5.47 -11.23 -25.88
N LEU A 251 5.59 -9.94 -25.54
CA LEU A 251 6.81 -9.38 -24.96
C LEU A 251 7.20 -10.14 -23.66
N PRO A 252 8.50 -10.35 -23.40
CA PRO A 252 8.97 -10.93 -22.14
C PRO A 252 8.47 -10.15 -20.92
N PRO A 253 8.13 -10.80 -19.79
CA PRO A 253 7.58 -10.14 -18.61
C PRO A 253 8.42 -9.00 -18.05
N ASN A 254 9.72 -8.97 -18.32
CA ASN A 254 10.67 -7.95 -17.84
C ASN A 254 10.92 -6.80 -18.83
N GLN A 255 10.21 -6.75 -19.96
CA GLN A 255 10.47 -5.78 -21.03
C GLN A 255 9.25 -4.93 -21.40
N GLY A 256 9.55 -3.72 -21.89
CA GLY A 256 8.57 -2.78 -22.45
C GLY A 256 7.77 -2.01 -21.40
N TRP A 257 8.16 -2.03 -20.13
CA TRP A 257 7.41 -1.34 -19.07
C TRP A 257 7.73 0.15 -18.99
N LEU A 258 6.71 0.95 -18.71
CA LEU A 258 6.77 2.40 -18.64
C LEU A 258 6.01 2.90 -17.40
N VAL A 259 6.57 3.89 -16.71
CA VAL A 259 5.83 4.76 -15.79
C VAL A 259 5.30 5.94 -16.59
N VAL A 260 3.98 6.13 -16.60
CA VAL A 260 3.34 7.30 -17.17
C VAL A 260 2.95 8.24 -16.03
N LEU A 261 3.54 9.43 -16.02
CA LEU A 261 3.28 10.46 -15.02
C LEU A 261 2.03 11.26 -15.35
N GLU A 262 1.52 12.03 -14.38
CA GLU A 262 0.35 12.90 -14.57
C GLU A 262 0.59 14.01 -15.60
N ASP A 263 1.84 14.46 -15.73
CA ASP A 263 2.27 15.45 -16.73
C ASP A 263 2.44 14.86 -18.14
N GLY A 264 2.12 13.57 -18.32
CA GLY A 264 2.20 12.86 -19.59
C GLY A 264 3.58 12.31 -19.94
N ARG A 265 4.63 12.62 -19.16
CA ARG A 265 5.95 12.03 -19.38
C ARG A 265 5.88 10.51 -19.21
N GLN A 266 6.59 9.81 -20.09
CA GLN A 266 6.74 8.36 -20.04
C GLN A 266 8.18 8.01 -19.74
N VAL A 267 8.39 7.23 -18.69
CA VAL A 267 9.72 6.87 -18.20
C VAL A 267 9.87 5.34 -18.28
N PRO A 268 10.86 4.80 -19.02
CA PRO A 268 11.07 3.36 -19.10
C PRO A 268 11.47 2.77 -17.75
N ILE A 269 10.91 1.60 -17.43
CA ILE A 269 11.30 0.80 -16.27
C ILE A 269 12.28 -0.27 -16.78
N ASN A 270 13.54 0.11 -16.96
CA ASN A 270 14.62 -0.78 -17.38
C ASN A 270 15.68 -1.04 -16.30
N ARG A 271 15.57 -0.32 -15.18
CA ARG A 271 16.41 -0.38 -13.99
C ARG A 271 15.57 0.07 -12.79
N LEU A 272 16.18 0.14 -11.60
CA LEU A 272 15.47 0.59 -10.41
C LEU A 272 15.01 2.05 -10.56
N VAL A 273 13.71 2.30 -10.46
CA VAL A 273 13.13 3.64 -10.52
C VAL A 273 12.73 4.08 -9.12
N LEU A 274 13.25 5.21 -8.65
CA LEU A 274 12.90 5.79 -7.36
C LEU A 274 12.04 7.04 -7.56
N VAL A 275 10.87 7.06 -6.92
CA VAL A 275 9.91 8.17 -7.04
C VAL A 275 9.79 8.89 -5.70
N GLY A 276 9.84 10.22 -5.72
CA GLY A 276 9.61 11.03 -4.52
C GLY A 276 9.84 12.52 -4.73
N ARG A 277 9.70 13.33 -3.68
CA ARG A 277 9.92 14.80 -3.79
C ARG A 277 11.39 15.20 -3.92
N ASN A 278 12.29 14.36 -3.41
CA ASN A 278 13.74 14.50 -3.50
C ASN A 278 14.38 13.11 -3.36
N PRO A 279 14.19 12.25 -4.38
CA PRO A 279 14.54 10.84 -4.28
C PRO A 279 16.06 10.66 -4.23
N GLN A 280 16.50 9.75 -3.37
CA GLN A 280 17.91 9.39 -3.18
C GLN A 280 18.03 7.87 -3.08
N PRO A 281 19.04 7.26 -3.74
CA PRO A 281 19.34 5.84 -3.60
C PRO A 281 19.86 5.49 -2.20
N ARG A 282 19.66 4.24 -1.78
CA ARG A 282 20.35 3.65 -0.63
C ARG A 282 21.74 3.15 -1.05
N ALA A 283 22.61 2.87 -0.08
CA ALA A 283 23.90 2.23 -0.34
C ALA A 283 23.69 0.89 -1.07
N GLY A 284 24.40 0.68 -2.18
CA GLY A 284 24.27 -0.50 -3.06
C GLY A 284 23.20 -0.38 -4.16
N GLU A 285 22.50 0.76 -4.28
CA GLU A 285 21.60 1.07 -5.39
C GLU A 285 22.29 2.04 -6.37
N ASP A 286 23.23 1.52 -7.19
CA ASP A 286 24.08 2.36 -8.05
C ASP A 286 23.45 2.70 -9.41
N ASP A 287 22.68 1.79 -10.00
CA ASP A 287 21.96 2.02 -11.26
C ASP A 287 20.48 2.36 -11.01
N VAL A 288 20.23 3.63 -10.72
CA VAL A 288 18.89 4.15 -10.41
C VAL A 288 18.45 5.25 -11.37
N GLN A 289 17.16 5.22 -11.71
CA GLN A 289 16.48 6.32 -12.36
C GLN A 289 15.62 7.07 -11.35
N LEU A 290 15.88 8.36 -11.19
CA LEU A 290 15.19 9.21 -10.22
C LEU A 290 14.03 9.98 -10.87
N ILE A 291 12.83 9.80 -10.34
CA ILE A 291 11.65 10.59 -10.72
C ILE A 291 11.31 11.54 -9.57
N LYS A 292 11.63 12.82 -9.78
CA LYS A 292 11.26 13.89 -8.87
C LYS A 292 9.82 14.33 -9.12
N VAL A 293 9.02 14.34 -8.05
CA VAL A 293 7.62 14.79 -8.05
C VAL A 293 7.54 16.18 -7.39
N VAL A 294 6.89 17.12 -8.07
CA VAL A 294 6.63 18.46 -7.54
C VAL A 294 5.41 18.39 -6.63
N ASP A 295 5.61 18.61 -5.34
CA ASP A 295 4.57 18.44 -4.33
C ASP A 295 4.69 19.51 -3.23
N GLU A 296 4.08 20.67 -3.46
CA GLU A 296 4.09 21.80 -2.54
C GLU A 296 3.40 21.47 -1.20
N ALA A 297 2.37 20.62 -1.26
CA ALA A 297 1.62 20.17 -0.09
C ALA A 297 2.42 19.22 0.83
N ARG A 298 3.65 18.83 0.45
CA ARG A 298 4.54 17.93 1.20
C ARG A 298 3.88 16.60 1.60
N THR A 299 3.01 16.09 0.73
CA THR A 299 2.36 14.79 0.82
C THR A 299 3.22 13.63 0.30
N VAL A 300 4.35 13.90 -0.35
CA VAL A 300 5.27 12.91 -0.90
C VAL A 300 6.58 12.88 -0.10
N SER A 301 7.03 11.70 0.31
CA SER A 301 8.31 11.52 1.02
C SER A 301 9.51 11.80 0.11
N LYS A 302 10.72 12.01 0.69
CA LYS A 302 11.95 12.26 -0.08
C LYS A 302 12.15 11.19 -1.16
N THR A 303 12.27 9.94 -0.72
CA THR A 303 12.11 8.73 -1.54
C THR A 303 10.83 8.06 -1.06
N HIS A 304 9.78 7.99 -1.88
CA HIS A 304 8.45 7.53 -1.49
C HIS A 304 8.24 6.06 -1.83
N LEU A 305 8.55 5.68 -3.06
CA LEU A 305 8.41 4.32 -3.55
C LEU A 305 9.54 3.97 -4.52
N ALA A 306 9.76 2.68 -4.67
CA ALA A 306 10.70 2.09 -5.62
C ALA A 306 9.93 1.18 -6.57
N ILE A 307 10.25 1.26 -7.86
CA ILE A 307 9.70 0.40 -8.91
C ILE A 307 10.88 -0.34 -9.52
N ASN A 308 10.84 -1.67 -9.46
CA ASN A 308 11.87 -2.53 -10.02
C ASN A 308 11.26 -3.43 -11.10
N VAL A 309 12.10 -3.92 -11.99
CA VAL A 309 11.72 -4.91 -13.00
C VAL A 309 12.70 -6.07 -12.94
N ASP A 310 12.19 -7.29 -12.93
CA ASP A 310 13.00 -8.51 -13.01
C ASP A 310 12.34 -9.52 -13.95
N ALA A 311 12.92 -10.71 -14.09
CA ALA A 311 12.46 -11.78 -14.98
C ALA A 311 10.97 -12.15 -14.82
N ARG A 312 10.34 -11.89 -13.67
CA ARG A 312 8.91 -12.17 -13.42
C ARG A 312 8.01 -10.93 -13.47
N GLY A 313 8.55 -9.77 -13.85
CA GLY A 313 7.77 -8.55 -14.11
C GLY A 313 8.14 -7.37 -13.24
N VAL A 314 7.23 -6.39 -13.18
CA VAL A 314 7.40 -5.18 -12.39
C VAL A 314 7.01 -5.44 -10.94
N SER A 315 7.78 -4.88 -10.01
CA SER A 315 7.44 -4.85 -8.60
C SER A 315 7.51 -3.43 -8.05
N ILE A 316 6.59 -3.09 -7.17
CA ILE A 316 6.51 -1.80 -6.49
C ILE A 316 6.71 -2.03 -5.01
N THR A 317 7.51 -1.17 -4.39
CA THR A 317 7.80 -1.21 -2.96
C THR A 317 7.61 0.18 -2.38
N ASP A 318 6.77 0.33 -1.36
CA ASP A 318 6.70 1.56 -0.57
C ASP A 318 7.95 1.68 0.31
N ARG A 319 8.63 2.83 0.28
CA ARG A 319 9.93 3.02 0.96
C ARG A 319 9.78 3.56 2.38
N GLY A 320 8.77 3.07 3.11
CA GLY A 320 8.45 3.56 4.45
C GLY A 320 7.88 4.97 4.43
N SER A 321 7.08 5.29 3.43
CA SER A 321 6.59 6.64 3.22
C SER A 321 5.63 7.08 4.33
N THR A 322 5.57 8.40 4.60
CA THR A 322 4.69 8.96 5.64
C THR A 322 3.21 8.83 5.29
N ASN A 323 2.86 8.91 4.01
CA ASN A 323 1.47 8.86 3.55
C ASN A 323 1.11 7.54 2.84
N GLY A 324 2.06 6.63 2.62
CA GLY A 324 1.78 5.34 2.01
C GLY A 324 1.63 5.38 0.50
N THR A 325 1.74 4.18 -0.08
CA THR A 325 1.57 3.91 -1.50
C THR A 325 0.49 2.86 -1.66
N ALA A 326 -0.42 3.05 -2.60
CA ALA A 326 -1.43 2.06 -2.96
C ALA A 326 -1.46 1.84 -4.46
N ILE A 327 -1.82 0.64 -4.87
CA ILE A 327 -2.01 0.25 -6.26
C ILE A 327 -3.49 0.08 -6.56
N THR A 328 -3.90 0.33 -7.79
CA THR A 328 -5.23 0.06 -8.33
C THR A 328 -5.04 -0.65 -9.65
N ASP A 329 -5.56 -1.86 -9.80
CA ASP A 329 -5.46 -2.62 -11.05
C ASP A 329 -6.36 -2.02 -12.16
N ALA A 330 -6.31 -2.63 -13.35
CA ALA A 330 -7.10 -2.18 -14.50
C ALA A 330 -8.63 -2.38 -14.31
N ASP A 331 -9.02 -3.32 -13.45
CA ASP A 331 -10.42 -3.65 -13.14
C ASP A 331 -10.96 -2.80 -11.96
N GLY A 332 -10.11 -1.95 -11.37
CA GLY A 332 -10.43 -1.05 -10.27
C GLY A 332 -10.15 -1.62 -8.88
N GLY A 333 -9.60 -2.82 -8.77
CA GLY A 333 -9.16 -3.44 -7.52
C GLY A 333 -8.01 -2.65 -6.90
N TYR A 334 -8.27 -2.07 -5.73
CA TYR A 334 -7.27 -1.30 -4.99
C TYR A 334 -6.55 -2.17 -3.96
N GLU A 335 -5.33 -1.79 -3.62
CA GLU A 335 -4.56 -2.43 -2.56
C GLU A 335 -3.55 -1.45 -1.95
N LEU A 336 -3.57 -1.33 -0.61
CA LEU A 336 -2.55 -0.57 0.11
C LEU A 336 -1.28 -1.42 0.28
N LEU A 337 -0.13 -0.87 -0.12
CA LEU A 337 1.14 -1.58 -0.01
C LEU A 337 1.65 -1.59 1.43
N VAL A 338 2.17 -2.75 1.84
CA VAL A 338 2.92 -2.86 3.09
C VAL A 338 4.32 -2.26 2.89
N PRO A 339 4.78 -1.35 3.76
CA PRO A 339 6.11 -0.76 3.65
C PRO A 339 7.22 -1.80 3.56
N GLU A 340 8.19 -1.56 2.67
CA GLU A 340 9.36 -2.39 2.40
C GLU A 340 9.04 -3.83 1.92
N VAL A 341 7.79 -4.12 1.56
CA VAL A 341 7.39 -5.40 0.98
C VAL A 341 7.09 -5.20 -0.51
N PRO A 342 7.80 -5.88 -1.42
CA PRO A 342 7.56 -5.74 -2.85
C PRO A 342 6.23 -6.38 -3.25
N ARG A 343 5.38 -5.63 -3.95
CA ARG A 343 4.17 -6.13 -4.60
C ARG A 343 4.34 -6.17 -6.11
N ARG A 344 4.08 -7.35 -6.67
CA ARG A 344 4.30 -7.66 -8.08
C ARG A 344 3.08 -7.32 -8.92
N ILE A 345 3.33 -6.80 -10.11
CA ILE A 345 2.33 -6.49 -11.13
C ILE A 345 2.65 -7.30 -12.38
N HIS A 346 1.62 -7.97 -12.90
CA HIS A 346 1.74 -8.86 -14.05
C HIS A 346 1.14 -8.26 -15.33
N THR A 347 0.21 -7.31 -15.20
CA THR A 347 -0.49 -6.68 -16.33
C THR A 347 -0.32 -5.16 -16.34
N PRO A 348 -0.29 -4.52 -17.52
CA PRO A 348 -0.31 -3.07 -17.60
C PRO A 348 -1.68 -2.50 -17.23
N GLY A 349 -1.75 -1.20 -16.97
CA GLY A 349 -2.98 -0.48 -16.63
C GLY A 349 -3.08 -0.10 -15.15
N TYR A 350 -2.21 -0.66 -14.30
CA TYR A 350 -2.21 -0.35 -12.88
C TYR A 350 -1.94 1.14 -12.62
N LEU A 351 -2.72 1.73 -11.73
CA LEU A 351 -2.51 3.06 -11.18
C LEU A 351 -1.87 2.96 -9.80
N ILE A 352 -0.78 3.68 -9.58
CA ILE A 352 -0.10 3.75 -8.30
C ILE A 352 -0.38 5.13 -7.71
N SER A 353 -1.04 5.18 -6.57
CA SER A 353 -1.32 6.40 -5.82
C SER A 353 -0.37 6.55 -4.65
N PHE A 354 0.15 7.76 -4.46
CA PHE A 354 1.09 8.09 -3.39
C PHE A 354 0.98 9.58 -3.04
N GLY A 355 0.72 9.89 -1.77
CA GLY A 355 0.34 11.26 -1.39
C GLY A 355 -0.90 11.72 -2.19
N LYS A 356 -0.80 12.87 -2.87
CA LYS A 356 -1.84 13.40 -3.77
C LYS A 356 -1.63 13.08 -5.26
N HIS A 357 -0.57 12.34 -5.58
CA HIS A 357 -0.15 12.08 -6.96
C HIS A 357 -0.48 10.65 -7.35
N LYS A 358 -0.62 10.42 -8.66
CA LYS A 358 -0.74 9.09 -9.25
C LYS A 358 0.20 8.91 -10.44
N ILE A 359 0.69 7.70 -10.64
CA ILE A 359 1.41 7.30 -11.84
C ILE A 359 0.77 6.02 -12.38
N ARG A 360 0.83 5.81 -13.68
CA ARG A 360 0.27 4.61 -14.32
C ARG A 360 1.40 3.72 -14.82
N ILE A 361 1.29 2.43 -14.57
CA ILE A 361 2.16 1.42 -15.16
C ILE A 361 1.58 1.04 -16.53
N ALA A 362 2.34 1.31 -17.57
CA ALA A 362 1.98 0.97 -18.94
C ALA A 362 3.01 0.01 -19.51
N ARG A 363 2.65 -0.61 -20.63
CA ARG A 363 3.59 -1.30 -21.49
C ARG A 363 3.65 -0.51 -22.80
N SER A 364 4.83 -0.36 -23.38
CA SER A 364 4.93 0.27 -24.70
C SER A 364 4.11 -0.55 -25.67
N ALA A 365 3.32 0.14 -26.50
CA ALA A 365 2.84 -0.47 -27.72
C ALA A 365 4.09 -0.84 -28.55
N ARG A 366 4.07 -2.01 -29.18
CA ARG A 366 5.03 -2.30 -30.25
C ARG A 366 4.63 -1.52 -31.49
#